data_AF-K1SAK8-F1
#
_entry.id   AF-K1SAK8-F1
#
_cell.length_a   1.000
_cell.length_b   1.000
_cell.length_c   1.000
_cell.angle_alpha   90.00
_cell.angle_beta   90.00
_cell.angle_gamma   90.00
#
_symmetry.space_group_name_H-M   'P 1'
#
loop_
_entity.id
_entity.type
_entity.pdbx_description
1 polymer ?
#
loop_
_entity_poly.entity_id
_entity_poly.type
_entity_poly.pdbx_seq_one_letter_code
_entity_poly.pdbx_strand_id
1 'polypeptide(L)'
;ALLILAQRPDAQKLGDYGYWRDHGFYLKRMERQNPVLILEPGKTYKREDGTVGNYYNAKKLYDISQTTMSDTTIQKSEYEEHDLIRALVSTPPVNIVAAEPEQMPDEKGAFFKPEEGCIYVRKGMSAQEIFQNLVPELVFAGYADGNPHYDKNEDAFHVSCASYMLCKKYGMDTSRYNFLHAPVVF
;
A
#
# COMPACT_ATOMS: atom_id res chain seq x y z
N ALA A 1 5.35 -1.80 -5.54
CA ALA A 1 5.30 -0.61 -4.67
C ALA A 1 6.25 -0.70 -3.47
N LEU A 2 6.24 -1.78 -2.66
CA LEU A 2 7.15 -1.89 -1.50
C LEU A 2 8.65 -1.73 -1.85
N LEU A 3 9.10 -2.34 -2.95
CA LEU A 3 10.49 -2.17 -3.44
C LEU A 3 10.84 -0.71 -3.77
N ILE A 4 9.88 0.07 -4.24
CA ILE A 4 10.07 1.51 -4.51
C ILE A 4 10.25 2.23 -3.17
N LEU A 5 9.34 2.00 -2.22
CA LEU A 5 9.36 2.67 -0.91
C LEU A 5 10.58 2.29 -0.06
N ALA A 6 11.13 1.08 -0.23
CA ALA A 6 12.37 0.66 0.42
C ALA A 6 13.60 1.41 -0.11
N GLN A 7 13.65 1.69 -1.41
CA GLN A 7 14.74 2.43 -2.04
C GLN A 7 14.58 3.95 -1.88
N ARG A 8 13.33 4.43 -1.86
CA ARG A 8 12.97 5.84 -1.75
C ARG A 8 11.64 6.02 -1.01
N PRO A 9 11.68 6.22 0.31
CA PRO A 9 10.49 6.26 1.17
C PRO A 9 9.52 7.42 0.91
N ASP A 10 10.00 8.45 0.23
CA ASP A 10 9.30 9.69 -0.11
C ASP A 10 8.96 9.79 -1.61
N ALA A 11 9.08 8.68 -2.36
CA ALA A 11 8.73 8.64 -3.78
C ALA A 11 7.27 9.04 -4.00
N GLN A 12 7.03 9.92 -4.97
CA GLN A 12 5.72 10.47 -5.29
C GLN A 12 5.30 10.14 -6.71
N LYS A 13 6.23 10.26 -7.67
CA LYS A 13 5.95 10.02 -9.09
C LYS A 13 7.22 9.57 -9.78
N LEU A 14 7.21 8.35 -10.30
CA LEU A 14 8.34 7.76 -11.01
C LEU A 14 8.18 7.88 -12.52
N GLY A 15 9.30 8.12 -13.20
CA GLY A 15 9.41 8.08 -14.65
C GLY A 15 10.83 7.69 -15.07
N ASP A 16 10.98 7.09 -16.24
CA ASP A 16 12.32 6.92 -16.84
C ASP A 16 12.81 8.24 -17.46
N TYR A 17 14.04 8.23 -17.98
CA TYR A 17 14.63 9.42 -18.59
C TYR A 17 13.81 9.96 -19.78
N GLY A 18 13.22 9.07 -20.57
CA GLY A 18 12.38 9.44 -21.71
C GLY A 18 11.13 10.15 -21.24
N TYR A 19 10.41 9.55 -20.29
CA TYR A 19 9.22 10.12 -19.69
C TYR A 19 9.42 11.57 -19.22
N TRP A 20 10.47 11.84 -18.44
CA TRP A 20 10.69 13.19 -17.91
C TRP A 20 11.04 14.20 -19.00
N ARG A 21 11.90 13.81 -19.95
CA ARG A 21 12.29 14.66 -21.08
C ARG A 21 11.09 15.03 -21.94
N ASP A 22 10.18 14.09 -22.18
CA ASP A 22 8.98 14.31 -22.99
C ASP A 22 7.99 15.27 -22.29
N HIS A 23 8.09 15.42 -20.96
CA HIS A 23 7.35 16.41 -20.18
C HIS A 23 8.12 17.73 -19.96
N GLY A 24 9.26 17.93 -20.63
CA GLY A 24 10.07 19.16 -20.52
C GLY A 24 10.93 19.26 -19.26
N PHE A 25 11.09 18.17 -18.52
CA PHE A 25 11.90 18.13 -17.30
C PHE A 25 13.13 17.24 -17.49
N TYR A 26 14.20 17.57 -16.77
CA TYR A 26 15.47 16.86 -16.91
C TYR A 26 15.93 16.30 -15.57
N LEU A 27 16.62 15.16 -15.61
CA LEU A 27 17.27 14.62 -14.42
C LEU A 27 18.41 15.52 -13.96
N LYS A 28 18.41 15.84 -12.67
CA LYS A 28 19.52 16.49 -11.98
C LYS A 28 20.79 15.66 -12.19
N ARG A 29 21.90 16.31 -12.53
CA ARG A 29 23.14 15.61 -12.91
C ARG A 29 23.63 14.63 -11.85
N MET A 30 23.50 15.03 -10.58
CA MET A 30 23.90 14.23 -9.41
C MET A 30 23.02 12.99 -9.21
N GLU A 31 21.80 12.97 -9.73
CA GLU A 31 20.82 11.90 -9.51
C GLU A 31 20.90 10.77 -10.53
N ARG A 32 21.67 10.93 -11.61
CA ARG A 32 21.75 9.95 -12.70
C ARG A 32 22.20 8.56 -12.23
N GLN A 33 23.04 8.51 -11.19
CA GLN A 33 23.55 7.26 -10.60
C GLN A 33 22.69 6.71 -9.46
N ASN A 34 21.59 7.39 -9.11
CA ASN A 34 20.70 7.02 -8.00
C ASN A 34 19.29 6.62 -8.49
N PRO A 35 19.15 5.67 -9.43
CA PRO A 35 17.82 5.27 -9.88
C PRO A 35 17.06 4.50 -8.80
N VAL A 36 15.73 4.54 -8.87
CA VAL A 36 14.86 3.54 -8.25
C VAL A 36 14.73 2.37 -9.22
N LEU A 37 15.08 1.16 -8.77
CA LEU A 37 14.95 -0.05 -9.57
C LEU A 37 13.58 -0.68 -9.37
N ILE A 38 12.90 -1.00 -10.47
CA ILE A 38 11.69 -1.81 -10.48
C ILE A 38 11.91 -3.08 -11.28
N LEU A 39 11.18 -4.13 -10.94
CA LEU A 39 11.15 -5.38 -11.72
C LEU A 39 9.97 -5.33 -12.67
N GLU A 40 10.24 -5.52 -13.96
CA GLU A 40 9.22 -5.70 -14.99
C GLU A 40 9.28 -7.13 -15.53
N PRO A 41 8.14 -7.82 -15.65
CA PRO A 41 8.10 -9.12 -16.29
C PRO A 41 8.56 -9.00 -17.75
N GLY A 42 9.52 -9.82 -18.13
CA GLY A 42 10.10 -9.91 -19.46
C GLY A 42 9.50 -11.06 -20.26
N LYS A 43 10.33 -11.68 -21.10
CA LYS A 43 9.94 -12.86 -21.88
C LYS A 43 9.81 -14.09 -20.97
N THR A 44 9.06 -15.08 -21.44
CA THR A 44 9.01 -16.40 -20.81
C THR A 44 10.10 -17.31 -21.37
N TYR A 45 10.49 -18.32 -20.59
CA TYR A 45 11.42 -19.38 -21.01
C TYR A 45 10.96 -20.73 -20.49
N LYS A 46 11.44 -21.81 -21.10
CA LYS A 46 11.17 -23.18 -20.64
C LYS A 46 12.30 -23.62 -19.71
N ARG A 47 11.96 -24.03 -18.49
CA ARG A 47 12.90 -24.63 -17.52
C ARG A 47 13.23 -26.07 -17.94
N GLU A 48 14.29 -26.63 -17.35
CA GLU A 48 14.74 -28.00 -17.61
C GLU A 48 13.68 -29.06 -17.27
N ASP A 49 12.87 -28.80 -16.24
CA ASP A 49 11.73 -29.64 -15.84
C ASP A 49 10.51 -29.52 -16.76
N GLY A 50 10.59 -28.69 -17.81
CA GLY A 50 9.52 -28.46 -18.78
C GLY A 50 8.52 -27.38 -18.39
N THR A 51 8.59 -26.80 -17.19
CA THR A 51 7.72 -25.69 -16.76
C THR A 51 8.11 -24.36 -17.40
N VAL A 52 7.19 -23.39 -17.41
CA VAL A 52 7.44 -22.05 -17.96
C VAL A 52 7.90 -21.11 -16.84
N GLY A 53 9.06 -20.48 -17.03
CA GLY A 53 9.58 -19.40 -16.19
C GLY A 53 9.43 -18.03 -16.84
N ASN A 54 9.47 -16.99 -16.02
CA ASN A 54 9.44 -15.59 -16.46
C ASN A 54 10.81 -14.95 -16.20
N TYR A 55 11.38 -14.29 -17.21
CA TYR A 55 12.48 -13.36 -16.97
C TYR A 55 11.95 -12.10 -16.30
N TYR A 56 12.76 -11.48 -15.44
CA TYR A 56 12.48 -10.18 -14.88
C TYR A 56 13.60 -9.21 -15.22
N ASN A 57 13.23 -8.07 -15.77
CA ASN A 57 14.17 -7.00 -16.10
C ASN A 57 14.15 -5.96 -14.99
N ALA A 58 15.33 -5.54 -14.54
CA ALA A 58 15.45 -4.38 -13.67
C ALA A 58 15.41 -3.10 -14.51
N LYS A 59 14.32 -2.33 -14.42
CA LYS A 59 14.19 -1.02 -15.06
C LYS A 59 14.61 0.08 -14.08
N LYS A 60 15.35 1.06 -14.60
CA LYS A 60 15.75 2.27 -13.87
C LYS A 60 14.69 3.35 -14.04
N LEU A 61 14.12 3.79 -12.93
CA LEU A 61 13.22 4.93 -12.86
C LEU A 61 13.82 6.01 -11.95
N TYR A 62 13.28 7.21 -12.06
CA TYR A 62 13.65 8.37 -11.26
C TYR A 62 12.38 9.04 -10.77
N ASP A 63 12.38 9.44 -9.51
CA ASP A 63 11.27 10.17 -8.93
C ASP A 63 11.30 11.64 -9.35
N ILE A 64 10.14 12.28 -9.30
CA ILE A 64 9.95 13.71 -9.53
C ILE A 64 10.96 14.59 -8.78
N SER A 65 11.29 14.24 -7.54
CA SER A 65 12.28 14.96 -6.71
C SER A 65 13.68 15.01 -7.34
N GLN A 66 14.02 14.07 -8.23
CA GLN A 66 15.31 13.97 -8.93
C GLN A 66 15.38 14.77 -10.21
N THR A 67 14.28 15.41 -10.60
CA THR A 67 14.17 16.18 -11.82
C THR A 67 14.27 17.68 -11.54
N THR A 68 14.45 18.48 -12.57
CA THR A 68 14.30 19.95 -12.51
C THR A 68 12.88 20.40 -12.17
N MET A 69 11.87 19.51 -12.22
CA MET A 69 10.50 19.87 -11.80
C MET A 69 10.38 20.03 -10.29
N SER A 70 11.23 19.38 -9.48
CA SER A 70 11.14 19.56 -8.02
C SER A 70 11.53 20.95 -7.55
N ASP A 71 12.15 21.74 -8.42
CA ASP A 71 12.44 23.16 -8.18
C ASP A 71 11.19 24.03 -8.38
N THR A 72 10.12 23.50 -9.01
CA THR A 72 8.76 24.06 -8.93
C THR A 72 8.04 23.45 -7.73
N THR A 73 7.45 24.28 -6.87
CA THR A 73 6.83 23.89 -5.60
C THR A 73 5.84 22.73 -5.80
N ILE A 74 6.24 21.52 -5.44
CA ILE A 74 5.33 20.38 -5.36
C ILE A 74 4.47 20.64 -4.11
N GLN A 75 3.23 21.08 -4.30
CA GLN A 75 2.26 21.09 -3.21
C GLN A 75 1.99 19.65 -2.80
N LYS A 76 2.53 19.26 -1.65
CA LYS A 76 2.07 18.06 -0.96
C LYS A 76 0.64 18.37 -0.52
N SER A 77 -0.33 17.61 -1.02
CA SER A 77 -1.71 17.71 -0.54
C SER A 77 -1.72 17.31 0.94
N GLU A 78 -1.92 18.28 1.82
CA GLU A 78 -2.25 18.02 3.22
C GLU A 78 -3.72 17.63 3.27
N TYR A 79 -4.00 16.47 3.86
CA TYR A 79 -5.36 15.99 4.06
C TYR A 79 -5.69 16.13 5.54
N GLU A 80 -6.83 16.73 5.83
CA GLU A 80 -7.36 16.76 7.18
C GLU A 80 -7.82 15.36 7.60
N GLU A 81 -7.52 14.97 8.84
CA GLU A 81 -7.82 13.63 9.37
C GLU A 81 -9.30 13.24 9.20
N HIS A 82 -10.20 14.20 9.39
CA HIS A 82 -11.64 13.97 9.23
C HIS A 82 -12.04 13.61 7.79
N ASP A 83 -11.42 14.23 6.79
CA ASP A 83 -11.69 13.93 5.38
C ASP A 83 -11.18 12.54 5.00
N LEU A 84 -10.05 12.15 5.59
CA LEU A 84 -9.49 10.81 5.42
C LEU A 84 -10.40 9.73 6.03
N ILE A 85 -10.94 9.96 7.22
CA ILE A 85 -11.90 9.04 7.84
C ILE A 85 -13.18 8.95 7.01
N ARG A 86 -13.71 10.08 6.55
CA ARG A 86 -14.87 10.11 5.65
C ARG A 86 -14.61 9.32 4.37
N ALA A 87 -13.42 9.44 3.79
CA ALA A 87 -13.04 8.70 2.58
C ALA A 87 -13.03 7.18 2.83
N LEU A 88 -12.45 6.72 3.95
CA LEU A 88 -12.43 5.28 4.29
C LEU A 88 -13.82 4.65 4.38
N VAL A 89 -14.79 5.39 4.92
CA VAL A 89 -16.15 4.87 5.16
C VAL A 89 -17.14 5.21 4.04
N SER A 90 -16.70 5.87 2.97
CA SER A 90 -17.59 6.36 1.91
C SER A 90 -18.12 5.24 0.99
N THR A 91 -17.27 4.27 0.67
CA THR A 91 -17.60 3.13 -0.19
C THR A 91 -16.96 1.86 0.38
N PRO A 92 -17.38 1.41 1.58
CA PRO A 92 -16.77 0.25 2.21
C PRO A 92 -17.24 -1.02 1.49
N PRO A 93 -16.38 -2.06 1.40
CA PRO A 93 -16.74 -3.33 0.77
C PRO A 93 -17.84 -4.08 1.54
N VAL A 94 -17.99 -3.79 2.83
CA VAL A 94 -18.98 -4.38 3.73
C VAL A 94 -19.50 -3.31 4.70
N ASN A 95 -20.60 -3.61 5.40
CA ASN A 95 -21.16 -2.67 6.37
C ASN A 95 -20.17 -2.39 7.52
N ILE A 96 -20.14 -1.14 8.02
CA ILE A 96 -19.31 -0.74 9.16
C ILE A 96 -20.23 -0.44 10.35
N VAL A 97 -20.05 -1.16 11.45
CA VAL A 97 -20.88 -1.06 12.65
C VAL A 97 -20.04 -0.50 13.80
N ALA A 98 -20.50 0.61 14.39
CA ALA A 98 -19.87 1.15 15.59
C ALA A 98 -20.25 0.29 16.81
N ALA A 99 -19.26 -0.22 17.53
CA ALA A 99 -19.41 -1.08 18.69
C ALA A 99 -18.89 -0.39 19.96
N GLU A 100 -19.57 -0.63 21.08
CA GLU A 100 -19.09 -0.20 22.40
C GLU A 100 -17.84 -1.02 22.80
N PRO A 101 -16.93 -0.48 23.63
CA PRO A 101 -15.72 -1.18 24.06
C PRO A 101 -15.99 -2.57 24.64
N GLU A 102 -17.10 -2.76 25.37
CA GLU A 102 -17.47 -4.04 25.99
C GLU A 102 -17.93 -5.11 24.98
N GLN A 103 -18.24 -4.70 23.75
CA GLN A 103 -18.66 -5.58 22.66
C GLN A 103 -17.49 -5.98 21.75
N MET A 104 -16.32 -5.36 21.95
CA MET A 104 -15.13 -5.61 21.15
C MET A 104 -14.33 -6.78 21.73
N PRO A 105 -13.76 -7.66 20.88
CA PRO A 105 -12.73 -8.59 21.30
C PRO A 105 -11.57 -7.85 21.97
N ASP A 106 -10.97 -8.47 22.99
CA ASP A 106 -9.86 -7.89 23.72
C ASP A 106 -8.77 -7.36 22.78
N GLU A 107 -8.28 -6.14 23.09
CA GLU A 107 -7.19 -5.45 22.38
C GLU A 107 -7.46 -5.03 20.93
N LYS A 108 -8.68 -5.22 20.38
CA LYS A 108 -9.00 -4.82 19.00
C LYS A 108 -9.74 -3.49 18.91
N GLY A 109 -9.22 -2.58 18.06
CA GLY A 109 -9.94 -1.37 17.68
C GLY A 109 -10.96 -1.59 16.55
N ALA A 110 -10.76 -2.60 15.71
CA ALA A 110 -11.72 -3.03 14.70
C ALA A 110 -11.53 -4.52 14.40
N PHE A 111 -12.57 -5.18 13.90
CA PHE A 111 -12.45 -6.54 13.36
C PHE A 111 -13.51 -6.81 12.30
N PHE A 112 -13.09 -7.39 11.18
CA PHE A 112 -13.97 -7.92 10.15
C PHE A 112 -14.52 -9.28 10.60
N LYS A 113 -15.83 -9.46 10.44
CA LYS A 113 -16.55 -10.71 10.67
C LYS A 113 -17.16 -11.20 9.36
N PRO A 114 -16.48 -12.09 8.62
CA PRO A 114 -16.92 -12.55 7.30
C PRO A 114 -18.32 -13.15 7.29
N GLU A 115 -18.68 -13.88 8.35
CA GLU A 115 -19.95 -14.61 8.46
C GLU A 115 -21.14 -13.66 8.58
N GLU A 116 -20.91 -12.45 9.10
CA GLU A 116 -21.93 -11.40 9.24
C GLU A 116 -21.86 -10.34 8.13
N GLY A 117 -20.81 -10.39 7.29
CA GLY A 117 -20.60 -9.42 6.22
C GLY A 117 -20.45 -7.99 6.74
N CYS A 118 -19.73 -7.80 7.86
CA CYS A 118 -19.54 -6.47 8.46
C CYS A 118 -18.20 -6.33 9.18
N ILE A 119 -17.79 -5.08 9.39
CA ILE A 119 -16.66 -4.70 10.23
C ILE A 119 -17.19 -3.98 11.46
N TYR A 120 -16.80 -4.45 12.64
CA TYR A 120 -17.06 -3.74 13.89
C TYR A 120 -15.91 -2.79 14.20
N VAL A 121 -16.23 -1.57 14.61
CA VAL A 121 -15.25 -0.52 14.94
C VAL A 121 -15.54 0.02 16.33
N ARG A 122 -14.54 -0.03 17.21
CA ARG A 122 -14.62 0.46 18.59
C ARG A 122 -14.84 1.96 18.61
N LYS A 123 -15.82 2.43 19.38
CA LYS A 123 -16.04 3.86 19.61
C LYS A 123 -14.90 4.50 20.42
N GLY A 124 -14.76 5.81 20.30
CA GLY A 124 -13.80 6.60 21.08
C GLY A 124 -12.35 6.55 20.60
N MET A 125 -12.08 5.96 19.43
CA MET A 125 -10.75 5.97 18.81
C MET A 125 -10.45 7.31 18.14
N SER A 126 -9.20 7.76 18.24
CA SER A 126 -8.66 8.85 17.42
C SER A 126 -8.64 8.49 15.93
N ALA A 127 -8.51 9.48 15.03
CA ALA A 127 -8.42 9.20 13.60
C ALA A 127 -7.22 8.29 13.27
N GLN A 128 -6.10 8.49 13.96
CA GLN A 128 -4.92 7.64 13.85
C GLN A 128 -5.23 6.17 14.19
N GLU A 129 -5.89 5.95 15.33
CA GLU A 129 -6.28 4.61 15.77
C GLU A 129 -7.31 3.99 14.83
N ILE A 130 -8.25 4.77 14.28
CA ILE A 130 -9.19 4.29 13.28
C ILE A 130 -8.44 3.84 12.03
N PHE A 131 -7.53 4.65 11.49
CA PHE A 131 -6.73 4.24 10.32
C PHE A 131 -5.95 2.97 10.57
N GLN A 132 -5.32 2.87 11.74
CA GLN A 132 -4.58 1.68 12.11
C GLN A 132 -5.51 0.46 12.23
N ASN A 133 -6.65 0.57 12.88
CA ASN A 133 -7.47 -0.62 13.14
C ASN A 133 -8.39 -0.98 11.96
N LEU A 134 -8.97 0.01 11.30
CA LEU A 134 -9.98 -0.19 10.26
C LEU A 134 -9.39 -0.57 8.90
N VAL A 135 -8.27 0.04 8.48
CA VAL A 135 -7.72 -0.19 7.14
C VAL A 135 -7.43 -1.68 6.86
N PRO A 136 -6.75 -2.43 7.75
CA PRO A 136 -6.53 -3.85 7.52
C PRO A 136 -7.83 -4.65 7.37
N GLU A 137 -8.84 -4.32 8.17
CA GLU A 137 -10.13 -5.01 8.14
C GLU A 137 -10.95 -4.67 6.87
N LEU A 138 -10.83 -3.44 6.35
CA LEU A 138 -11.37 -3.08 5.04
C LEU A 138 -10.70 -3.87 3.91
N VAL A 139 -9.38 -4.07 3.99
CA VAL A 139 -8.66 -4.86 2.99
C VAL A 139 -9.06 -6.34 3.09
N PHE A 140 -9.13 -6.91 4.30
CA PHE A 140 -9.63 -8.28 4.50
C PHE A 140 -11.03 -8.45 3.93
N ALA A 141 -11.94 -7.51 4.19
CA ALA A 141 -13.29 -7.54 3.64
C ALA A 141 -13.31 -7.49 2.11
N GLY A 142 -12.43 -6.68 1.50
CA GLY A 142 -12.28 -6.65 0.04
C GLY A 142 -11.71 -7.95 -0.55
N TYR A 143 -10.84 -8.66 0.18
CA TYR A 143 -10.33 -9.98 -0.23
C TYR A 143 -11.37 -11.09 -0.09
N ALA A 144 -12.28 -10.97 0.88
CA ALA A 144 -13.37 -11.91 1.09
C ALA A 144 -14.53 -11.72 0.10
N ASP A 145 -14.68 -10.53 -0.50
CA ASP A 145 -15.77 -10.22 -1.42
C ASP A 145 -15.77 -11.15 -2.64
N GLY A 146 -16.78 -12.02 -2.72
CA GLY A 146 -16.94 -13.01 -3.78
C GLY A 146 -15.84 -14.09 -3.85
N ASN A 147 -14.94 -14.17 -2.86
CA ASN A 147 -13.83 -15.11 -2.85
C ASN A 147 -14.12 -16.34 -1.96
N PRO A 148 -14.42 -17.53 -2.54
CA PRO A 148 -14.67 -18.73 -1.77
C PRO A 148 -13.41 -19.34 -1.13
N HIS A 149 -12.23 -18.85 -1.51
CA HIS A 149 -10.92 -19.30 -1.01
C HIS A 149 -10.29 -18.29 -0.04
N TYR A 150 -11.07 -17.33 0.46
CA TYR A 150 -10.58 -16.37 1.44
C TYR A 150 -10.04 -17.10 2.69
N ASP A 151 -8.78 -16.83 3.03
CA ASP A 151 -8.14 -17.30 4.25
C ASP A 151 -7.38 -16.15 4.91
N LYS A 152 -7.77 -15.82 6.14
CA LYS A 152 -7.22 -14.68 6.87
C LYS A 152 -5.70 -14.78 7.07
N ASN A 153 -5.15 -15.99 7.22
CA ASN A 153 -3.73 -16.19 7.46
C ASN A 153 -2.92 -16.13 6.17
N GLU A 154 -3.42 -16.73 5.09
CA GLU A 154 -2.79 -16.67 3.77
C GLU A 154 -2.76 -15.22 3.25
N ASP A 155 -3.85 -14.47 3.47
CA ASP A 155 -3.97 -13.08 3.02
C ASP A 155 -3.28 -12.06 3.94
N ALA A 156 -2.91 -12.43 5.17
CA ALA A 156 -2.41 -11.50 6.20
C ALA A 156 -1.21 -10.65 5.74
N PHE A 157 -0.29 -11.24 4.98
CA PHE A 157 0.86 -10.51 4.46
C PHE A 157 0.46 -9.50 3.39
N HIS A 158 -0.45 -9.87 2.49
CA HIS A 158 -0.96 -8.98 1.45
C HIS A 158 -1.75 -7.83 2.07
N VAL A 159 -2.57 -8.12 3.07
CA VAL A 159 -3.26 -7.10 3.87
C VAL A 159 -2.28 -6.15 4.55
N SER A 160 -1.21 -6.68 5.15
CA SER A 160 -0.16 -5.86 5.76
C SER A 160 0.50 -4.93 4.74
N CYS A 161 0.81 -5.43 3.54
CA CYS A 161 1.39 -4.65 2.45
C CYS A 161 0.43 -3.52 1.99
N ALA A 162 -0.83 -3.86 1.72
CA ALA A 162 -1.84 -2.91 1.26
C ALA A 162 -2.11 -1.82 2.30
N SER A 163 -2.26 -2.22 3.56
CA SER A 163 -2.51 -1.31 4.68
C SER A 163 -1.33 -0.36 4.91
N TYR A 164 -0.09 -0.86 4.83
CA TYR A 164 1.11 -0.01 4.89
C TYR A 164 1.12 1.04 3.77
N MET A 165 0.86 0.64 2.53
CA MET A 165 0.84 1.57 1.40
C MET A 165 -0.21 2.67 1.58
N LEU A 166 -1.40 2.33 2.07
CA LEU A 166 -2.48 3.28 2.30
C LEU A 166 -2.14 4.25 3.44
N CYS A 167 -1.69 3.72 4.58
CA CYS A 167 -1.26 4.52 5.73
C CYS A 167 -0.12 5.48 5.34
N LYS A 168 0.90 4.98 4.63
CA LYS A 168 2.05 5.78 4.19
C LYS A 168 1.64 6.91 3.25
N LYS A 169 0.74 6.63 2.30
CA LYS A 169 0.24 7.62 1.32
C LYS A 169 -0.43 8.81 2.00
N TYR A 170 -1.19 8.56 3.07
CA TYR A 170 -1.96 9.60 3.77
C TYR A 170 -1.28 10.11 5.04
N GLY A 171 0.01 9.83 5.22
CA GLY A 171 0.78 10.36 6.35
C GLY A 171 0.44 9.77 7.72
N MET A 172 -0.27 8.64 7.76
CA MET A 172 -0.57 7.91 9.00
C MET A 172 0.66 7.19 9.51
N ASP A 173 0.69 6.86 10.81
CA ASP A 173 1.79 6.12 11.40
C ASP A 173 1.88 4.70 10.83
N THR A 174 3.10 4.32 10.47
CA THR A 174 3.44 3.01 9.92
C THR A 174 4.40 2.21 10.80
N SER A 175 4.68 2.67 12.03
CA SER A 175 5.67 2.05 12.94
C SER A 175 5.40 0.56 13.23
N ARG A 176 4.13 0.17 13.25
CA ARG A 176 3.70 -1.22 13.51
C ARG A 176 3.95 -2.20 12.36
N TYR A 177 4.19 -1.72 11.13
CA TYR A 177 4.38 -2.61 9.98
C TYR A 177 5.83 -3.08 9.94
N ASN A 178 6.02 -4.40 9.95
CA ASN A 178 7.33 -5.02 9.86
C ASN A 178 7.39 -5.92 8.63
N PHE A 179 8.31 -5.61 7.71
CA PHE A 179 8.53 -6.36 6.47
C PHE A 179 9.89 -7.05 6.42
N LEU A 180 10.59 -7.19 7.56
CA LEU A 180 11.88 -7.89 7.62
C LEU A 180 11.76 -9.39 7.31
N HIS A 181 10.57 -9.96 7.51
CA HIS A 181 10.27 -11.35 7.21
C HIS A 181 9.03 -11.41 6.31
N ALA A 182 9.20 -11.99 5.13
CA ALA A 182 8.07 -12.41 4.31
C ALA A 182 7.60 -13.81 4.78
N PRO A 183 6.32 -14.17 4.56
CA PRO A 183 5.86 -15.54 4.75
C PRO A 183 6.73 -16.49 3.94
N VAL A 184 6.96 -17.68 4.49
CA VAL A 184 7.82 -18.71 3.86
C VAL A 184 7.13 -19.34 2.62
N VAL A 185 5.84 -19.09 2.42
CA VAL A 185 5.01 -19.72 1.39
C VAL A 185 4.48 -18.65 0.42
N PHE A 186 4.71 -18.87 -0.87
CA PHE A 186 4.19 -18.13 -2.02
C PHE A 186 3.71 -19.12 -3.09
#